data_AF-A0A257THN9-F1
#
_entry.id   AF-A0A257THN9-F1
#
_cell.length_a   1.000
_cell.length_b   1.000
_cell.length_c   1.000
_cell.angle_alpha   90.00
_cell.angle_beta   90.00
_cell.angle_gamma   90.00
#
_symmetry.space_group_name_H-M   'P 1'
#
loop_
_entity.id
_entity.type
_entity.pdbx_description
1 polymer ?
#
loop_
_entity_poly.entity_id
_entity_poly.type
_entity_poly.pdbx_seq_one_letter_code
_entity_poly.pdbx_strand_id
1 'polypeptide(L)'
;ADYGCFPPAYVADDKGRPLHTWRVLLLPYLDPTLAAQYRYDEPWDGPNNRLLHARTPAVYRCPSDPSPGISGITDYVVIVGPGTVFEGGNKYTTTEEIADGLPGTLLVVEVAETNIGWLEPRDLRIEQVSGAINAPKGDEVSSEHPGGANVLAADGTVHFLSEGRPAQDVHGLATKAGDEAVSLP
;
A
#
# COMPACT_ATOMS: atom_id res chain seq x y z
N ALA A 1 -10.93 -4.41 15.93
CA ALA A 1 -10.61 -3.25 15.07
C ALA A 1 -11.79 -2.28 15.10
N ASP A 2 -11.54 -0.97 15.01
CA ASP A 2 -12.57 0.08 15.21
C ASP A 2 -13.69 0.08 14.16
N TYR A 3 -13.41 -0.39 12.93
CA TYR A 3 -14.34 -0.31 11.80
C TYR A 3 -14.76 -1.67 11.21
N GLY A 4 -14.14 -2.79 11.63
CA GLY A 4 -14.40 -4.12 11.06
C GLY A 4 -13.99 -4.30 9.59
N CYS A 5 -13.28 -3.34 9.01
CA CYS A 5 -12.82 -3.36 7.62
C CYS A 5 -11.46 -2.68 7.45
N PHE A 6 -10.80 -2.95 6.33
CA PHE A 6 -9.64 -2.21 5.86
C PHE A 6 -10.08 -0.91 5.16
N PRO A 7 -9.26 0.16 5.22
CA PRO A 7 -9.57 1.39 4.51
C PRO A 7 -9.64 1.14 2.99
N PRO A 8 -10.42 1.92 2.23
CA PRO A 8 -10.32 1.92 0.79
C PRO A 8 -8.92 2.37 0.34
N ALA A 9 -8.49 2.00 -0.86
CA ALA A 9 -7.22 2.48 -1.45
C ALA A 9 -7.15 4.02 -1.46
N TYR A 10 -8.28 4.63 -1.80
CA TYR A 10 -8.50 6.06 -1.69
C TYR A 10 -9.99 6.38 -1.51
N VAL A 11 -10.28 7.56 -0.98
CA VAL A 11 -11.60 8.18 -1.01
C VAL A 11 -11.65 9.14 -2.21
N ALA A 12 -12.74 9.13 -2.95
CA ALA A 12 -13.02 9.99 -4.09
C ALA A 12 -14.29 10.81 -3.90
N ASP A 13 -14.36 11.95 -4.60
CA ASP A 13 -15.56 12.78 -4.65
C ASP A 13 -16.69 12.17 -5.50
N ASP A 14 -17.84 12.84 -5.54
CA ASP A 14 -19.02 12.42 -6.32
C ASP A 14 -18.76 12.30 -7.83
N LYS A 15 -17.66 12.88 -8.33
CA LYS A 15 -17.22 12.81 -9.73
C LYS A 15 -16.16 11.73 -9.95
N GLY A 16 -15.84 10.95 -8.92
CA GLY A 16 -14.83 9.90 -8.95
C GLY A 16 -13.38 10.42 -8.92
N ARG A 17 -13.15 11.70 -8.60
CA ARG A 17 -11.79 12.23 -8.46
C ARG A 17 -11.21 11.76 -7.11
N PRO A 18 -10.07 11.05 -7.09
CA PRO A 18 -9.42 10.64 -5.85
C PRO A 18 -9.00 11.86 -5.00
N LEU A 19 -9.37 11.87 -3.73
CA LEU A 19 -9.10 12.94 -2.77
C LEU A 19 -8.07 12.55 -1.71
N HIS A 20 -8.22 11.38 -1.09
CA HIS A 20 -7.42 10.97 0.07
C HIS A 20 -7.00 9.50 -0.01
N THR A 21 -5.72 9.21 0.13
CA THR A 21 -5.19 7.83 0.16
C THR A 21 -5.43 7.15 1.51
N TRP A 22 -5.45 5.80 1.53
CA TRP A 22 -5.40 4.98 2.74
C TRP A 22 -4.33 5.44 3.74
N ARG A 23 -3.17 5.92 3.26
CA ARG A 23 -2.08 6.45 4.10
C ARG A 23 -2.53 7.67 4.92
N VAL A 24 -3.38 8.52 4.35
CA VAL A 24 -3.95 9.69 5.05
C VAL A 24 -5.02 9.24 6.04
N LEU A 25 -5.85 8.26 5.67
CA LEU A 25 -6.91 7.73 6.55
C LEU A 25 -6.36 7.10 7.83
N LEU A 26 -5.12 6.58 7.80
CA LEU A 26 -4.45 6.03 8.98
C LEU A 26 -3.72 7.09 9.83
N LEU A 27 -3.53 8.32 9.34
CA LEU A 27 -2.79 9.36 10.09
C LEU A 27 -3.31 9.62 11.51
N PRO A 28 -4.64 9.64 11.80
CA PRO A 28 -5.12 9.83 13.16
C PRO A 28 -4.59 8.79 14.17
N TYR A 29 -4.19 7.61 13.70
CA TYR A 29 -3.60 6.55 14.51
C TYR A 29 -2.06 6.59 14.55
N LEU A 30 -1.43 7.06 13.46
CA LEU A 30 0.02 6.99 13.27
C LEU A 30 0.74 8.29 13.64
N ASP A 31 0.15 9.45 13.32
CA ASP A 31 0.65 10.78 13.65
C ASP A 31 -0.53 11.77 13.82
N PRO A 32 -1.13 11.83 15.02
CA PRO A 32 -2.24 12.75 15.31
C PRO A 32 -1.88 14.24 15.10
N THR A 33 -0.61 14.60 15.23
CA THR A 33 -0.14 15.99 15.08
C THR A 33 -0.11 16.41 13.61
N LEU A 34 0.30 15.51 12.73
CA LEU A 34 0.21 15.73 11.28
C LEU A 34 -1.25 15.63 10.80
N ALA A 35 -2.04 14.70 11.34
CA ALA A 35 -3.46 14.55 11.02
C ALA A 35 -4.26 15.85 11.25
N ALA A 36 -3.99 16.57 12.35
CA ALA A 36 -4.65 17.84 12.66
C ALA A 36 -4.34 18.98 11.66
N GLN A 37 -3.25 18.85 10.91
CA GLN A 37 -2.82 19.85 9.90
C GLN A 37 -3.39 19.57 8.52
N TYR A 38 -3.77 18.32 8.25
CA TYR A 38 -4.40 17.92 7.00
C TYR A 38 -5.81 18.54 6.87
N ARG A 39 -6.22 18.83 5.63
CA ARG A 39 -7.53 19.42 5.29
C ARG A 39 -8.33 18.42 4.45
N TYR A 40 -9.29 17.75 5.09
CA TYR A 40 -10.13 16.72 4.46
C TYR A 40 -11.20 17.28 3.52
N ASP A 41 -11.39 18.60 3.49
CA ASP A 41 -12.24 19.33 2.55
C ASP A 41 -11.48 19.75 1.27
N GLU A 42 -10.18 19.47 1.19
CA GLU A 42 -9.31 19.71 0.04
C GLU A 42 -8.79 18.41 -0.55
N PRO A 43 -8.54 18.32 -1.87
CA PRO A 43 -7.81 17.17 -2.43
C PRO A 43 -6.40 17.07 -1.84
N TRP A 44 -5.78 15.91 -1.96
CA TRP A 44 -4.41 15.66 -1.48
C TRP A 44 -3.37 16.66 -2.02
N ASP A 45 -3.56 17.14 -3.25
CA ASP A 45 -2.72 18.14 -3.91
C ASP A 45 -3.28 19.57 -3.76
N GLY A 46 -4.26 19.78 -2.88
CA GLY A 46 -4.88 21.06 -2.59
C GLY A 46 -3.89 22.10 -2.04
N PRO A 47 -4.29 23.38 -1.96
CA PRO A 47 -3.42 24.49 -1.58
C PRO A 47 -2.76 24.30 -0.20
N ASN A 48 -3.45 23.69 0.76
CA ASN A 48 -2.88 23.42 2.09
C ASN A 48 -2.21 22.04 2.15
N ASN A 49 -2.88 21.00 1.64
CA ASN A 49 -2.37 19.61 1.75
C ASN A 49 -1.04 19.40 1.03
N ARG A 50 -0.81 20.06 -0.12
CA ARG A 50 0.46 19.95 -0.85
C ARG A 50 1.68 20.39 -0.03
N LEU A 51 1.49 21.27 0.95
CA LEU A 51 2.57 21.75 1.82
C LEU A 51 3.05 20.65 2.79
N LEU A 52 2.24 19.62 3.01
CA LEU A 52 2.55 18.49 3.87
C LEU A 52 3.36 17.40 3.16
N HIS A 53 3.55 17.47 1.84
CA HIS A 53 4.38 16.50 1.12
C HIS A 53 5.76 16.35 1.77
N ALA A 54 6.39 17.45 2.17
CA ALA A 54 7.73 17.40 2.75
C ALA A 54 7.82 16.72 4.14
N ARG A 55 6.67 16.31 4.70
CA ARG A 55 6.53 15.70 6.02
C ARG A 55 6.10 14.24 5.95
N THR A 56 6.72 13.44 5.08
CA THR A 56 6.48 11.99 5.02
C THR A 56 6.66 11.33 6.39
N PRO A 57 5.62 10.69 6.94
CA PRO A 57 5.76 9.85 8.14
C PRO A 57 6.81 8.75 7.98
N ALA A 58 7.61 8.49 9.01
CA ALA A 58 8.66 7.47 8.97
C ALA A 58 8.11 6.05 8.71
N VAL A 59 6.88 5.78 9.14
CA VAL A 59 6.16 4.51 8.90
C VAL A 59 5.87 4.22 7.43
N TYR A 60 6.00 5.21 6.54
CA TYR A 60 5.81 5.07 5.10
C TYR A 60 7.12 4.97 4.32
N ARG A 61 8.25 4.79 5.02
CA ARG A 61 9.57 4.67 4.41
C ARG A 61 10.30 3.43 4.90
N CYS A 62 11.05 2.81 3.99
CA CYS A 62 11.94 1.72 4.32
C CYS A 62 13.13 2.25 5.12
N PRO A 63 13.44 1.66 6.29
CA PRO A 63 14.60 2.07 7.08
C PRO A 63 15.93 1.68 6.42
N SER A 64 15.91 0.82 5.40
CA SER A 64 17.08 0.40 4.63
C SER A 64 17.25 1.17 3.31
N ASP A 65 16.35 2.08 2.96
CA ASP A 65 16.53 2.97 1.81
C ASP A 65 17.76 3.88 2.04
N PRO A 66 18.82 3.80 1.20
CA PRO A 66 20.02 4.62 1.31
C PRO A 66 19.78 6.08 0.89
N SER A 67 18.62 6.38 0.31
CA SER A 67 18.19 7.71 -0.16
C SER A 67 17.05 8.29 0.69
N PRO A 68 17.20 8.44 2.03
CA PRO A 68 16.15 8.97 2.91
C PRO A 68 15.76 10.44 2.63
N GLY A 69 16.37 11.06 1.61
CA GLY A 69 16.33 12.47 1.27
C GLY A 69 15.31 12.88 0.20
N ILE A 70 14.65 11.97 -0.55
CA ILE A 70 13.53 12.40 -1.40
C ILE A 70 12.29 12.58 -0.54
N SER A 71 12.21 13.77 0.05
CA SER A 71 11.08 14.19 0.85
C SER A 71 9.79 14.11 0.02
N GLY A 72 8.75 13.48 0.56
CA GLY A 72 7.46 13.36 -0.10
C GLY A 72 7.13 12.02 -0.74
N ILE A 73 8.10 11.11 -0.91
CA ILE A 73 7.87 9.76 -1.47
C ILE A 73 7.60 8.73 -0.37
N THR A 74 6.89 7.66 -0.70
CA THR A 74 6.70 6.47 0.15
C THR A 74 7.32 5.22 -0.48
N ASP A 75 7.79 4.29 0.34
CA ASP A 75 8.30 2.97 -0.09
C ASP A 75 7.26 1.86 0.08
N TYR A 76 6.11 2.18 0.69
CA TYR A 76 5.08 1.22 1.05
C TYR A 76 3.76 1.55 0.36
N VAL A 77 3.31 0.63 -0.47
CA VAL A 77 2.13 0.77 -1.33
C VAL A 77 1.26 -0.48 -1.23
N VAL A 78 -0.01 -0.34 -1.59
CA VAL A 78 -0.90 -1.50 -1.70
C VAL A 78 -0.95 -2.00 -3.15
N ILE A 79 -1.51 -3.19 -3.37
CA ILE A 79 -1.85 -3.68 -4.73
C ILE A 79 -3.35 -3.50 -4.94
N VAL A 80 -3.71 -2.67 -5.93
CA VAL A 80 -5.09 -2.31 -6.24
C VAL A 80 -5.59 -3.03 -7.50
N GLY A 81 -6.86 -3.42 -7.47
CA GLY A 81 -7.54 -3.97 -8.64
C GLY A 81 -8.65 -4.97 -8.26
N PRO A 82 -9.45 -5.42 -9.24
CA PRO A 82 -10.51 -6.38 -9.00
C PRO A 82 -9.96 -7.65 -8.32
N GLY A 83 -10.61 -8.09 -7.24
CA GLY A 83 -10.23 -9.30 -6.51
C GLY A 83 -9.16 -9.10 -5.43
N THR A 84 -8.55 -7.91 -5.30
CA THR A 84 -7.66 -7.61 -4.16
C THR A 84 -8.47 -7.08 -2.96
N VAL A 85 -7.81 -6.92 -1.80
CA VAL A 85 -8.40 -6.21 -0.66
C VAL A 85 -8.71 -4.74 -1.01
N PHE A 86 -7.95 -4.16 -1.93
CA PHE A 86 -8.03 -2.77 -2.35
C PHE A 86 -8.56 -2.64 -3.79
N GLU A 87 -9.84 -2.95 -4.00
CA GLU A 87 -10.47 -2.96 -5.34
C GLU A 87 -10.49 -1.61 -6.09
N GLY A 88 -10.12 -0.53 -5.41
CA GLY A 88 -10.13 0.84 -5.93
C GLY A 88 -11.49 1.54 -5.77
N GLY A 89 -11.48 2.85 -6.00
CA GLY A 89 -12.62 3.71 -5.68
C GLY A 89 -12.89 3.75 -4.17
N ASN A 90 -14.12 4.14 -3.81
CA ASN A 90 -14.59 4.23 -2.42
C ASN A 90 -14.89 2.86 -1.76
N LYS A 91 -14.40 1.74 -2.32
CA LYS A 91 -14.67 0.40 -1.82
C LYS A 91 -13.74 0.04 -0.66
N TYR A 92 -14.33 -0.42 0.43
CA TYR A 92 -13.63 -1.05 1.55
C TYR A 92 -13.87 -2.56 1.53
N THR A 93 -12.96 -3.32 2.13
CA THR A 93 -13.07 -4.78 2.28
C THR A 93 -13.11 -5.12 3.76
N THR A 94 -14.14 -5.84 4.18
CA THR A 94 -14.29 -6.39 5.54
C THR A 94 -13.37 -7.59 5.74
N THR A 95 -13.06 -7.92 7.00
CA THR A 95 -12.25 -9.10 7.31
C THR A 95 -12.92 -10.41 6.88
N GLU A 96 -14.24 -10.45 6.89
CA GLU A 96 -15.08 -11.58 6.50
C GLU A 96 -15.07 -11.84 4.99
N GLU A 97 -14.78 -10.82 4.17
CA GLU A 97 -14.66 -10.93 2.71
C GLU A 97 -13.31 -11.50 2.25
N ILE A 98 -12.35 -11.69 3.17
CA ILE A 98 -11.04 -12.28 2.87
C ILE A 98 -11.11 -13.79 3.08
N ALA A 99 -11.55 -14.48 2.04
CA ALA A 99 -11.75 -15.93 2.02
C ALA A 99 -10.45 -16.73 2.07
N ASP A 100 -9.36 -16.20 1.52
CA ASP A 100 -8.02 -16.84 1.54
C ASP A 100 -7.35 -16.79 2.93
N GLY A 101 -7.99 -16.10 3.89
CA GLY A 101 -7.55 -15.98 5.26
C GLY A 101 -6.57 -14.81 5.49
N LEU A 102 -6.76 -14.10 6.61
CA LEU A 102 -5.97 -12.89 6.93
C LEU A 102 -4.44 -13.10 6.90
N PRO A 103 -3.87 -14.22 7.43
CA PRO A 103 -2.42 -14.44 7.37
C PRO A 103 -1.90 -14.81 5.98
N GLY A 104 -2.79 -15.17 5.03
CA GLY A 104 -2.44 -15.57 3.67
C GLY A 104 -2.56 -14.43 2.65
N THR A 105 -3.18 -13.32 3.02
CA THR A 105 -3.48 -12.22 2.10
C THR A 105 -2.58 -11.01 2.35
N LEU A 106 -1.92 -10.54 1.29
CA LEU A 106 -1.07 -9.35 1.30
C LEU A 106 -1.91 -8.07 1.28
N LEU A 107 -1.47 -7.09 2.08
CA LEU A 107 -2.00 -5.74 2.05
C LEU A 107 -1.01 -4.75 1.46
N VAL A 108 0.19 -4.68 2.04
CA VAL A 108 1.19 -3.66 1.75
C VAL A 108 2.46 -4.35 1.29
N VAL A 109 3.04 -3.83 0.21
CA VAL A 109 4.32 -4.28 -0.35
C VAL A 109 5.32 -3.14 -0.33
N GLU A 110 6.58 -3.51 -0.21
CA GLU A 110 7.70 -2.59 -0.41
C GLU A 110 7.99 -2.42 -1.90
N VAL A 111 8.29 -1.18 -2.28
CA VAL A 111 8.78 -0.82 -3.61
C VAL A 111 9.89 0.21 -3.40
N ALA A 112 11.10 -0.10 -3.84
CA ALA A 112 12.21 0.85 -3.84
C ALA A 112 12.00 1.92 -4.93
N GLU A 113 12.31 3.18 -4.61
CA GLU A 113 12.22 4.32 -5.53
C GLU A 113 10.86 4.46 -6.24
N THR A 114 9.75 4.27 -5.51
CA THR A 114 8.39 4.22 -6.09
C THR A 114 7.99 5.42 -6.94
N ASN A 115 8.61 6.57 -6.66
CA ASN A 115 8.21 7.88 -7.19
C ASN A 115 6.72 8.18 -6.92
N ILE A 116 6.13 7.58 -5.88
CA ILE A 116 4.75 7.81 -5.43
C ILE A 116 4.79 8.76 -4.25
N GLY A 117 4.06 9.87 -4.36
CA GLY A 117 3.90 10.78 -3.25
C GLY A 117 3.12 10.13 -2.10
N TRP A 118 3.54 10.28 -0.84
CA TRP A 118 2.83 9.64 0.28
C TRP A 118 1.38 10.16 0.45
N LEU A 119 1.06 11.35 -0.05
CA LEU A 119 -0.31 11.90 -0.14
C LEU A 119 -1.03 11.50 -1.44
N GLU A 120 -0.30 11.05 -2.45
CA GLU A 120 -0.83 10.75 -3.78
C GLU A 120 -1.70 9.47 -3.72
N PRO A 121 -2.94 9.49 -4.23
CA PRO A 121 -3.84 8.34 -4.31
C PRO A 121 -3.48 7.46 -5.51
N ARG A 122 -2.22 7.00 -5.53
CA ARG A 122 -1.66 6.07 -6.51
C ARG A 122 -0.92 4.95 -5.77
N ASP A 123 -1.07 3.74 -6.26
CA ASP A 123 -0.47 2.51 -5.76
C ASP A 123 -0.28 1.53 -6.95
N LEU A 124 0.26 0.33 -6.73
CA LEU A 124 0.49 -0.66 -7.79
C LEU A 124 -0.81 -1.26 -8.29
N ARG A 125 -0.97 -1.44 -9.60
CA ARG A 125 -2.14 -2.12 -10.17
C ARG A 125 -1.84 -3.59 -10.39
N ILE A 126 -2.72 -4.48 -9.94
CA ILE A 126 -2.52 -5.92 -10.04
C ILE A 126 -2.28 -6.39 -11.49
N GLU A 127 -2.88 -5.72 -12.47
CA GLU A 127 -2.72 -6.05 -13.90
C GLU A 127 -1.37 -5.60 -14.49
N GLN A 128 -0.65 -4.74 -13.77
CA GLN A 128 0.66 -4.20 -14.19
C GLN A 128 1.81 -4.87 -13.45
N VAL A 129 1.56 -5.39 -12.25
CA VAL A 129 2.50 -6.21 -11.48
C VAL A 129 2.68 -7.53 -12.20
N SER A 130 3.91 -7.94 -12.47
CA SER A 130 4.26 -9.28 -12.98
C SER A 130 4.41 -10.29 -11.85
N GLY A 131 4.64 -9.81 -10.61
CA GLY A 131 4.83 -10.61 -9.41
C GLY A 131 6.30 -10.96 -9.15
N ALA A 132 7.22 -10.56 -10.02
CA ALA A 132 8.65 -10.70 -9.78
C ALA A 132 9.11 -9.71 -8.71
N ILE A 133 9.93 -10.17 -7.77
CA ILE A 133 10.51 -9.33 -6.71
C ILE A 133 11.92 -8.91 -7.15
N ASN A 134 12.27 -7.64 -6.96
CA ASN A 134 13.56 -7.06 -7.37
C ASN A 134 13.85 -7.18 -8.88
N ALA A 135 12.79 -7.13 -9.70
CA ALA A 135 12.95 -7.13 -11.15
C ALA A 135 13.66 -5.85 -11.65
N PRO A 136 14.45 -5.91 -12.75
CA PRO A 136 15.13 -4.73 -13.30
C PRO A 136 14.21 -3.62 -13.84
N LYS A 137 12.91 -3.87 -13.95
CA LYS A 137 11.91 -2.89 -14.43
C LYS A 137 11.14 -2.35 -13.22
N GLY A 138 11.03 -1.03 -13.12
CA GLY A 138 10.23 -0.36 -12.09
C GLY A 138 8.73 -0.62 -12.27
N ASP A 139 7.99 -0.45 -11.17
CA ASP A 139 6.56 -0.76 -10.96
C ASP A 139 6.25 -2.20 -10.47
N GLU A 140 7.17 -2.81 -9.71
CA GLU A 140 7.03 -4.15 -9.10
C GLU A 140 7.39 -4.12 -7.62
N VAL A 141 7.10 -5.21 -6.89
CA VAL A 141 7.61 -5.40 -5.52
C VAL A 141 9.14 -5.36 -5.54
N SER A 142 9.75 -4.48 -4.77
CA SER A 142 11.20 -4.29 -4.75
C SER A 142 11.69 -3.70 -3.44
N SER A 143 12.95 -3.93 -3.11
CA SER A 143 13.53 -3.48 -1.85
C SER A 143 15.05 -3.38 -1.92
N GLU A 144 15.60 -2.52 -1.06
CA GLU A 144 17.04 -2.43 -0.77
C GLU A 144 17.50 -3.51 0.25
N HIS A 145 16.57 -4.29 0.78
CA HIS A 145 16.90 -5.45 1.62
C HIS A 145 17.51 -6.59 0.79
N PRO A 146 18.63 -7.21 1.23
CA PRO A 146 19.26 -8.29 0.47
C PRO A 146 18.35 -9.52 0.28
N GLY A 147 18.11 -9.91 -0.98
CA GLY A 147 17.51 -11.19 -1.35
C GLY A 147 15.98 -11.24 -1.37
N GLY A 148 15.29 -10.10 -1.23
CA GLY A 148 13.83 -10.05 -1.18
C GLY A 148 13.29 -8.73 -0.66
N ALA A 149 12.00 -8.70 -0.33
CA ALA A 149 11.29 -7.51 0.14
C ALA A 149 10.39 -7.83 1.34
N ASN A 150 10.16 -6.84 2.22
CA ASN A 150 9.20 -6.98 3.30
C ASN A 150 7.78 -6.70 2.80
N VAL A 151 6.82 -7.43 3.35
CA VAL A 151 5.39 -7.29 3.04
C VAL A 151 4.55 -7.41 4.31
N LEU A 152 3.38 -6.76 4.31
CA LEU A 152 2.40 -6.81 5.40
C LEU A 152 1.23 -7.70 5.02
N ALA A 153 0.91 -8.67 5.87
CA ALA A 153 -0.27 -9.52 5.76
C ALA A 153 -1.51 -8.86 6.40
N ALA A 154 -2.70 -9.35 6.06
CA ALA A 154 -3.96 -8.78 6.53
C ALA A 154 -4.25 -9.00 8.02
N ASP A 155 -3.57 -9.93 8.68
CA ASP A 155 -3.59 -10.09 10.14
C ASP A 155 -2.61 -9.14 10.87
N GLY A 156 -1.82 -8.37 10.12
CA GLY A 156 -0.87 -7.39 10.63
C GLY A 156 0.55 -7.91 10.85
N THR A 157 0.85 -9.15 10.47
CA THR A 157 2.23 -9.68 10.51
C THR A 157 3.06 -9.20 9.33
N VAL A 158 4.36 -9.03 9.55
CA VAL A 158 5.34 -8.70 8.50
C VAL A 158 6.08 -9.96 8.12
N HIS A 159 6.16 -10.22 6.81
CA HIS A 159 6.89 -11.36 6.24
C HIS A 159 7.95 -10.87 5.26
N PHE A 160 9.01 -11.65 5.10
CA PHE A 160 10.04 -11.42 4.10
C PHE A 160 9.82 -12.35 2.90
N LEU A 161 9.56 -11.79 1.73
CA LEU A 161 9.40 -12.56 0.49
C LEU A 161 10.72 -12.60 -0.28
N SER A 162 11.25 -13.81 -0.49
CA SER A 162 12.48 -14.01 -1.27
C SER A 162 12.27 -13.66 -2.75
N GLU A 163 13.28 -13.07 -3.38
CA GLU A 163 13.32 -12.81 -4.82
C GLU A 163 13.32 -14.08 -5.70
N GLY A 164 13.60 -15.25 -5.11
CA GLY A 164 13.46 -16.55 -5.77
C GLY A 164 12.03 -17.09 -5.80
N ARG A 165 11.06 -16.39 -5.19
CA ARG A 165 9.67 -16.82 -5.14
C ARG A 165 9.03 -16.79 -6.54
N PRO A 166 8.25 -17.82 -6.93
CA PRO A 166 7.52 -17.78 -8.20
C PRO A 166 6.59 -16.57 -8.27
N ALA A 167 6.63 -15.83 -9.39
CA ALA A 167 5.86 -14.60 -9.55
C ALA A 167 4.34 -14.80 -9.41
N GLN A 168 3.83 -15.94 -9.88
CA GLN A 168 2.42 -16.33 -9.73
C GLN A 168 1.98 -16.41 -8.26
N ASP A 169 2.90 -16.73 -7.34
CA ASP A 169 2.59 -16.83 -5.92
C ASP A 169 2.33 -15.44 -5.33
N VAL A 170 3.09 -14.42 -5.78
CA VAL A 170 2.90 -13.03 -5.34
C VAL A 170 1.55 -12.50 -5.80
N HIS A 171 1.11 -12.87 -7.01
CA HIS A 171 -0.25 -12.56 -7.49
C HIS A 171 -1.33 -13.22 -6.65
N GLY A 172 -1.25 -14.53 -6.39
CA GLY A 172 -2.25 -15.22 -5.57
C GLY A 172 -2.38 -14.60 -4.18
N LEU A 173 -1.22 -14.32 -3.55
CA LEU A 173 -1.15 -13.65 -2.25
C LEU A 173 -1.76 -12.24 -2.25
N ALA A 174 -1.87 -11.54 -3.39
CA ALA A 174 -2.46 -10.21 -3.49
C ALA A 174 -4.00 -10.24 -3.64
N THR A 175 -4.60 -11.42 -3.81
CA THR A 175 -6.06 -11.58 -3.91
C THR A 175 -6.68 -11.91 -2.53
N LYS A 176 -7.98 -11.63 -2.39
CA LYS A 176 -8.74 -11.92 -1.16
C LYS A 176 -9.56 -13.20 -1.22
N ALA A 177 -9.74 -13.77 -2.41
CA ALA A 177 -10.59 -14.94 -2.67
C ALA A 177 -10.18 -15.64 -3.99
N GLY A 178 -8.91 -15.96 -4.15
CA GLY A 178 -8.34 -16.57 -5.36
C GLY A 178 -8.32 -18.10 -5.35
N ASP A 179 -8.59 -18.75 -4.20
CA ASP A 179 -8.54 -20.22 -4.02
C ASP A 179 -7.15 -20.84 -4.30
N GLU A 180 -6.08 -20.04 -4.40
CA GLU A 180 -4.74 -20.56 -4.66
C GLU A 180 -4.11 -21.20 -3.41
N ALA A 181 -3.40 -22.32 -3.60
CA ALA A 181 -2.65 -22.98 -2.54
C ALA A 181 -1.29 -22.29 -2.28
N VAL A 182 -1.32 -21.01 -1.90
CA VAL A 182 -0.13 -20.20 -1.60
C VAL A 182 -0.21 -19.68 -0.16
N SER A 183 0.94 -19.61 0.53
CA SER A 183 1.02 -19.11 1.92
C SER A 183 2.23 -18.22 2.12
N LEU A 184 2.12 -17.23 3.01
CA LEU A 184 3.28 -16.47 3.46
C LEU A 184 4.21 -17.36 4.30
N PRO A 185 5.53 -17.08 4.30
CA PRO A 185 6.54 -17.87 5.03
C PRO A 185 6.32 -17.93 6.53
#